data_AF-A0A5M8Q952-F1
#
_entry.id   AF-A0A5M8Q952-F1
#
_cell.length_a   1.000
_cell.length_b   1.000
_cell.length_c   1.000
_cell.angle_alpha   90.00
_cell.angle_beta   90.00
_cell.angle_gamma   90.00
#
_symmetry.space_group_name_H-M   'P 1'
#
loop_
_entity.id
_entity.type
_entity.pdbx_description
1 polymer ?
#
loop_
_entity_poly.entity_id
_entity_poly.type
_entity_poly.pdbx_seq_one_letter_code
_entity_poly.pdbx_strand_id
1 'polypeptide(L)'
;MAVYRDVEQAFLAELHAVADSGELVEVRGERTRELRARLIEVSDIRSRHVVLPHRNNNVFASIAESMWVLAGRNDLSFLSAYLERAVDFSDDGLTWRAGYGLRLRSWNGVDQLAEIVKILRRDPLSRRAVASIYDPDRDFVESRDIPCNNWLHFLMRDGHLDLHVAARSTDIWWGFSGINAFEWTLLLEVMSRWLRCMPGRLVFFSSSLHLYERHFDRASRLLASQPSPAASDATGQPQFDTDWEDAPAAWAEWMRLEAGIRSGQDLAALDCNLTDPLLLAYIRMIDLYWSAQSGAEPSVLDDKLVELGDSRLAAAAREYLERTQRLQH
;
A
#
# COMPACT_ATOMS: atom_id res chain seq x y z
N MET A 1 -21.95 -5.58 8.29
CA MET A 1 -20.49 -5.74 8.16
C MET A 1 -20.26 -6.70 7.03
N ALA A 2 -19.57 -6.26 5.97
CA ALA A 2 -19.24 -7.13 4.85
C ALA A 2 -17.81 -7.65 5.07
N VAL A 3 -17.66 -8.97 5.04
CA VAL A 3 -16.36 -9.64 5.08
C VAL A 3 -16.02 -10.04 3.66
N TYR A 4 -14.90 -9.51 3.18
CA TYR A 4 -14.38 -9.78 1.86
C TYR A 4 -13.20 -10.74 1.98
N ARG A 5 -13.08 -11.59 0.97
CA ARG A 5 -11.95 -12.51 0.85
C ARG A 5 -10.66 -11.72 0.68
N ASP A 6 -10.61 -10.79 -0.26
CA ASP A 6 -9.40 -10.07 -0.65
C ASP A 6 -9.68 -8.58 -0.94
N VAL A 7 -8.61 -7.81 -1.17
CA VAL A 7 -8.69 -6.36 -1.40
C VAL A 7 -9.45 -6.04 -2.69
N GLU A 8 -9.33 -6.87 -3.72
CA GLU A 8 -9.98 -6.67 -5.00
C GLU A 8 -11.50 -6.82 -4.89
N GLN A 9 -11.96 -7.85 -4.19
CA GLN A 9 -13.38 -8.06 -3.90
C GLN A 9 -13.95 -6.92 -3.05
N ALA A 10 -13.20 -6.49 -2.02
CA ALA A 10 -13.60 -5.36 -1.18
C ALA A 10 -13.74 -4.08 -2.00
N PHE A 11 -12.75 -3.78 -2.85
CA PHE A 11 -12.77 -2.61 -3.71
C PHE A 11 -13.95 -2.63 -4.69
N LEU A 12 -14.19 -3.76 -5.38
CA LEU A 12 -15.30 -3.87 -6.33
C LEU A 12 -16.66 -3.67 -5.67
N ALA A 13 -16.89 -4.34 -4.54
CA ALA A 13 -18.16 -4.27 -3.84
C ALA A 13 -18.42 -2.87 -3.28
N GLU A 14 -17.42 -2.24 -2.68
CA GLU A 14 -17.57 -0.91 -2.10
C GLU A 14 -17.59 0.19 -3.18
N LEU A 15 -16.88 0.02 -4.30
CA LEU A 15 -17.00 0.90 -5.47
C LEU A 15 -18.42 0.84 -6.05
N HIS A 16 -18.99 -0.37 -6.17
CA HIS A 16 -20.37 -0.53 -6.62
C HIS A 16 -21.35 0.15 -5.66
N ALA A 17 -21.18 -0.02 -4.34
CA ALA A 17 -22.02 0.63 -3.34
C ALA A 17 -21.92 2.16 -3.39
N VAL A 18 -20.71 2.73 -3.51
CA VAL A 18 -20.51 4.19 -3.64
C VAL A 18 -21.11 4.69 -4.95
N ALA A 19 -20.98 3.96 -6.05
CA ALA A 19 -21.54 4.35 -7.33
C ALA A 19 -23.08 4.32 -7.31
N ASP A 20 -23.69 3.30 -6.72
CA ASP A 20 -25.14 3.11 -6.73
C ASP A 20 -25.86 4.00 -5.69
N SER A 21 -25.34 4.03 -4.46
CA SER A 21 -26.04 4.60 -3.31
C SER A 21 -25.32 5.80 -2.68
N GLY A 22 -24.20 6.25 -3.23
CA GLY A 22 -23.44 7.39 -2.71
C GLY A 22 -24.17 8.73 -2.89
N GLU A 23 -24.26 9.51 -1.82
CA GLU A 23 -24.81 10.87 -1.87
C GLU A 23 -23.85 11.79 -2.64
N LEU A 24 -24.39 12.67 -3.50
CA LEU A 24 -23.57 13.67 -4.18
C LEU A 24 -23.24 14.81 -3.22
N VAL A 25 -21.94 15.02 -2.96
CA VAL A 25 -21.43 16.07 -2.08
C VAL A 25 -20.26 16.78 -2.76
N GLU A 26 -20.19 18.10 -2.63
CA GLU A 26 -19.06 18.89 -3.12
C GLU A 26 -18.03 19.10 -2.00
N VAL A 27 -16.78 18.74 -2.27
CA VAL A 27 -15.66 18.85 -1.32
C VAL A 27 -14.49 19.50 -2.04
N ARG A 28 -14.00 20.63 -1.52
CA ARG A 28 -12.87 21.38 -2.09
C ARG A 28 -13.05 21.73 -3.58
N GLY A 29 -14.28 22.03 -3.99
CA GLY A 29 -14.61 22.41 -5.37
C GLY A 29 -14.75 21.24 -6.35
N GLU A 30 -14.73 19.99 -5.87
CA GLU A 30 -14.97 18.82 -6.70
C GLU A 30 -16.15 18.00 -6.18
N ARG A 31 -16.99 17.51 -7.09
CA ARG A 31 -18.11 16.64 -6.72
C ARG A 31 -17.62 15.24 -6.41
N THR A 32 -18.25 14.63 -5.41
CA THR A 32 -17.97 13.26 -4.97
C THR A 32 -19.28 12.51 -4.80
N ARG A 33 -19.26 11.19 -4.99
CA ARG A 33 -20.27 10.29 -4.42
C ARG A 33 -19.73 9.76 -3.11
N GLU A 34 -20.48 9.90 -2.02
CA GLU A 34 -20.02 9.60 -0.66
C GLU A 34 -20.96 8.62 0.06
N LEU A 35 -20.37 7.63 0.71
CA LEU A 35 -20.99 6.83 1.74
C LEU A 35 -20.32 7.10 3.09
N ARG A 36 -21.14 7.25 4.14
CA ARG A 36 -20.66 7.54 5.49
C ARG A 36 -20.60 6.27 6.35
N ALA A 37 -19.65 6.23 7.28
CA ALA A 37 -19.47 5.17 8.28
C ALA A 37 -19.41 3.74 7.67
N ARG A 38 -18.48 3.52 6.75
CA ARG A 38 -18.24 2.22 6.12
C ARG A 38 -17.26 1.38 6.92
N LEU A 39 -17.57 0.10 7.09
CA LEU A 39 -16.70 -0.88 7.73
C LEU A 39 -16.43 -2.02 6.75
N ILE A 40 -15.16 -2.16 6.35
CA ILE A 40 -14.68 -3.09 5.34
C ILE A 40 -13.75 -4.08 6.04
N GLU A 41 -14.00 -5.38 5.92
CA GLU A 41 -13.12 -6.42 6.47
C GLU A 41 -12.51 -7.24 5.34
N VAL A 42 -11.18 -7.44 5.35
CA VAL A 42 -10.43 -8.26 4.41
C VAL A 42 -9.74 -9.39 5.17
N SER A 43 -9.98 -10.63 4.74
CA SER A 43 -9.50 -11.84 5.43
C SER A 43 -8.18 -12.39 4.87
N ASP A 44 -8.02 -12.44 3.54
CA ASP A 44 -6.78 -12.81 2.88
C ASP A 44 -5.95 -11.57 2.58
N ILE A 45 -5.11 -11.20 3.54
CA ILE A 45 -4.27 -10.01 3.50
C ILE A 45 -3.09 -10.14 2.53
N ARG A 46 -2.79 -11.35 2.03
CA ARG A 46 -1.72 -11.55 1.04
C ARG A 46 -2.21 -11.32 -0.38
N SER A 47 -3.52 -11.47 -0.62
CA SER A 47 -4.15 -11.07 -1.88
C SER A 47 -4.45 -9.56 -1.91
N ARG A 48 -3.37 -8.75 -1.82
CA ARG A 48 -3.42 -7.28 -1.74
C ARG A 48 -3.37 -6.54 -3.07
N HIS A 49 -3.00 -7.24 -4.15
CA HIS A 49 -2.80 -6.66 -5.47
C HIS A 49 -4.14 -6.55 -6.22
N VAL A 50 -4.57 -5.33 -6.52
CA VAL A 50 -5.79 -5.07 -7.29
C VAL A 50 -5.43 -4.96 -8.77
N VAL A 51 -5.84 -5.97 -9.55
CA VAL A 51 -5.53 -6.13 -10.97
C VAL A 51 -6.86 -6.21 -11.74
N LEU A 52 -7.53 -5.05 -11.83
CA LEU A 52 -8.83 -4.93 -12.47
C LEU A 52 -8.77 -4.11 -13.76
N PRO A 53 -9.56 -4.48 -14.79
CA PRO A 53 -9.65 -3.70 -16.00
C PRO A 53 -10.08 -2.27 -15.69
N HIS A 54 -9.52 -1.31 -16.43
CA HIS A 54 -9.77 0.13 -16.27
C HIS A 54 -9.37 0.75 -14.92
N ARG A 55 -8.90 -0.03 -13.93
CA ARG A 55 -8.39 0.52 -12.67
C ARG A 55 -7.01 1.17 -12.86
N ASN A 56 -6.17 0.57 -13.71
CA ASN A 56 -4.81 1.03 -14.05
C ASN A 56 -3.99 1.30 -12.78
N ASN A 57 -3.82 0.27 -11.95
CA ASN A 57 -3.05 0.42 -10.72
C ASN A 57 -1.56 0.50 -11.03
N ASN A 58 -0.80 1.18 -10.16
CA ASN A 58 0.65 1.19 -10.22
C ASN A 58 1.20 0.41 -9.02
N VAL A 59 1.43 -0.89 -9.23
CA VAL A 59 1.96 -1.78 -8.19
C VAL A 59 3.39 -1.36 -7.78
N PHE A 60 4.18 -0.81 -8.70
CA PHE A 60 5.53 -0.33 -8.40
C PHE A 60 5.51 0.85 -7.44
N ALA A 61 4.61 1.81 -7.65
CA ALA A 61 4.38 2.90 -6.71
C ALA A 61 3.86 2.39 -5.36
N SER A 62 2.96 1.41 -5.37
CA SER A 62 2.40 0.82 -4.13
C SER A 62 3.51 0.19 -3.27
N ILE A 63 4.42 -0.55 -3.90
CA ILE A 63 5.61 -1.13 -3.25
C ILE A 63 6.53 -0.03 -2.74
N ALA A 64 6.93 0.90 -3.61
CA ALA A 64 7.87 1.96 -3.25
C ALA A 64 7.36 2.83 -2.10
N GLU A 65 6.10 3.25 -2.15
CA GLU A 65 5.46 4.04 -1.10
C GLU A 65 5.37 3.26 0.22
N SER A 66 4.98 1.97 0.17
CA SER A 66 4.91 1.16 1.38
C SER A 66 6.28 0.94 2.02
N MET A 67 7.33 0.72 1.21
CA MET A 67 8.70 0.59 1.70
C MET A 67 9.22 1.92 2.27
N TRP A 68 8.85 3.05 1.66
CA TRP A 68 9.14 4.39 2.15
C TRP A 68 8.44 4.68 3.49
N VAL A 69 7.18 4.27 3.65
CA VAL A 69 6.45 4.33 4.94
C VAL A 69 7.11 3.44 5.99
N LEU A 70 7.39 2.17 5.66
CA LEU A 70 8.03 1.24 6.59
C LEU A 70 9.42 1.73 7.03
N ALA A 71 10.19 2.36 6.14
CA ALA A 71 11.48 2.94 6.47
C ALA A 71 11.40 4.26 7.27
N GLY A 72 10.20 4.77 7.56
CA GLY A 72 10.02 5.97 8.37
C GLY A 72 10.31 7.28 7.63
N ARG A 73 10.26 7.27 6.30
CA ARG A 73 10.63 8.41 5.46
C ARG A 73 9.47 9.40 5.27
N ASN A 74 9.83 10.61 4.86
CA ASN A 74 8.89 11.65 4.42
C ASN A 74 9.43 12.48 3.23
N ASP A 75 10.55 12.10 2.61
CA ASP A 75 11.17 12.86 1.53
C ASP A 75 10.55 12.58 0.15
N LEU A 76 10.31 13.65 -0.61
CA LEU A 76 9.80 13.55 -1.99
C LEU A 76 10.87 13.08 -2.98
N SER A 77 12.16 13.29 -2.69
CA SER A 77 13.26 12.88 -3.58
C SER A 77 13.24 11.40 -3.93
N PHE A 78 12.81 10.55 -2.99
CA PHE A 78 12.55 9.14 -3.24
C PHE A 78 11.22 8.94 -3.95
N LEU A 79 10.15 9.47 -3.36
CA LEU A 79 8.79 9.05 -3.70
C LEU A 79 8.31 9.55 -5.07
N SER A 80 8.71 10.76 -5.45
CA SER A 80 8.38 11.34 -6.76
C SER A 80 8.96 10.55 -7.93
N ALA A 81 9.95 9.68 -7.69
CA ALA A 81 10.48 8.79 -8.73
C ALA A 81 9.52 7.65 -9.10
N TYR A 82 8.51 7.38 -8.28
CA TYR A 82 7.50 6.34 -8.50
C TYR A 82 6.07 6.90 -8.58
N LEU A 83 5.83 8.01 -7.89
CA LEU A 83 4.53 8.67 -7.79
C LEU A 83 4.68 10.15 -8.15
N GLU A 84 4.65 10.47 -9.44
CA GLU A 84 4.87 11.83 -9.97
C GLU A 84 4.00 12.89 -9.27
N ARG A 85 2.71 12.57 -9.06
CA ARG A 85 1.75 13.46 -8.40
C ARG A 85 2.04 13.76 -6.93
N ALA A 86 2.99 13.07 -6.28
CA ALA A 86 3.31 13.30 -4.86
C ALA A 86 3.71 14.77 -4.60
N VAL A 87 4.32 15.43 -5.59
CA VAL A 87 4.71 16.84 -5.50
C VAL A 87 3.51 17.80 -5.35
N ASP A 88 2.34 17.41 -5.87
CA ASP A 88 1.12 18.22 -5.79
C ASP A 88 0.56 18.29 -4.35
N PHE A 89 0.96 17.34 -3.51
CA PHE A 89 0.57 17.23 -2.11
C PHE A 89 1.70 17.64 -1.15
N SER A 90 2.67 18.41 -1.63
CA SER A 90 3.70 19.01 -0.79
C SER A 90 3.54 20.51 -0.67
N ASP A 91 3.65 20.99 0.56
CA ASP A 91 3.61 22.42 0.86
C ASP A 91 4.97 23.09 0.62
N ASP A 92 6.08 22.37 0.79
CA ASP A 92 7.46 22.88 0.70
C ASP A 92 8.23 22.38 -0.54
N GLY A 93 7.66 21.43 -1.30
CA GLY A 93 8.29 20.80 -2.46
C GLY A 93 9.43 19.82 -2.13
N LEU A 94 9.67 19.54 -0.84
CA LEU A 94 10.76 18.70 -0.35
C LEU A 94 10.24 17.47 0.39
N THR A 95 9.18 17.64 1.18
CA THR A 95 8.63 16.61 2.06
C THR A 95 7.15 16.39 1.82
N TRP A 96 6.71 15.16 2.05
CA TRP A 96 5.28 14.83 2.13
C TRP A 96 4.84 14.83 3.59
N ARG A 97 4.22 15.93 4.02
CA ARG A 97 3.94 16.27 5.42
C ARG A 97 3.05 15.24 6.14
N ALA A 98 2.04 14.71 5.46
CA ALA A 98 1.16 13.68 5.98
C ALA A 98 1.69 12.26 5.78
N GLY A 99 2.88 12.10 5.19
CA GLY A 99 3.55 10.81 5.01
C GLY A 99 3.55 9.98 6.28
N TYR A 100 3.01 8.76 6.20
CA TYR A 100 2.78 7.93 7.38
C TYR A 100 4.07 7.41 8.01
N GLY A 101 5.17 7.32 7.26
CA GLY A 101 6.42 6.77 7.75
C GLY A 101 6.95 7.49 8.99
N LEU A 102 7.16 8.80 8.90
CA LEU A 102 7.65 9.58 10.05
C LEU A 102 6.67 9.53 11.23
N ARG A 103 5.37 9.48 10.95
CA ARG A 103 4.34 9.38 12.00
C ARG A 103 4.37 8.03 12.70
N LEU A 104 4.63 6.94 11.99
CA LEU A 104 4.69 5.60 12.59
C LEU A 104 6.02 5.32 13.27
N ARG A 105 7.14 5.74 12.67
CA ARG A 105 8.50 5.33 13.07
C ARG A 105 9.26 6.36 13.89
N SER A 106 8.86 7.63 13.87
CA SER A 106 9.61 8.71 14.55
C SER A 106 8.71 9.90 14.93
N TRP A 107 7.54 9.63 15.50
CA TRP A 107 6.65 10.68 15.99
C TRP A 107 7.23 11.31 17.25
N ASN A 108 7.78 12.51 17.14
CA ASN A 108 8.49 13.21 18.23
C ASN A 108 9.55 12.31 18.90
N GLY A 109 10.27 11.51 18.09
CA GLY A 109 11.27 10.55 18.57
C GLY A 109 10.71 9.20 19.04
N VAL A 110 9.39 8.97 18.93
CA VAL A 110 8.74 7.69 19.27
C VAL A 110 8.52 6.84 18.02
N ASP A 111 9.10 5.64 18.01
CA ASP A 111 8.73 4.58 17.06
C ASP A 111 7.51 3.82 17.60
N GLN A 112 6.32 4.19 17.12
CA GLN A 112 5.05 3.63 17.59
C GLN A 112 4.95 2.13 17.27
N LEU A 113 5.51 1.67 16.15
CA LEU A 113 5.51 0.25 15.81
C LEU A 113 6.39 -0.55 16.78
N ALA A 114 7.56 -0.02 17.13
CA ALA A 114 8.42 -0.64 18.14
C ALA A 114 7.73 -0.73 19.51
N GLU A 115 7.02 0.31 19.94
CA GLU A 115 6.25 0.29 21.19
C GLU A 115 5.10 -0.71 21.14
N ILE A 116 4.39 -0.84 20.01
CA ILE A 116 3.36 -1.87 19.81
C ILE A 116 3.95 -3.27 19.93
N VAL A 117 5.11 -3.54 19.31
CA VAL A 117 5.79 -4.83 19.43
C VAL A 117 6.13 -5.13 20.89
N LYS A 118 6.66 -4.15 21.64
CA LYS A 118 6.93 -4.31 23.08
C LYS A 118 5.67 -4.60 23.89
N ILE A 119 4.56 -3.89 23.61
CA ILE A 119 3.28 -4.08 24.30
C ILE A 119 2.76 -5.49 24.08
N LEU A 120 2.69 -5.96 22.83
CA LEU A 120 2.08 -7.25 22.49
C LEU A 120 2.99 -8.45 22.81
N ARG A 121 4.32 -8.28 22.78
CA ARG A 121 5.24 -9.32 23.31
C ARG A 121 5.08 -9.51 24.83
N ARG A 122 4.78 -8.44 25.57
CA ARG A 122 4.56 -8.49 27.04
C ARG A 122 3.16 -8.97 27.41
N ASP A 123 2.15 -8.46 26.72
CA ASP A 123 0.73 -8.79 26.95
C ASP A 123 0.04 -8.96 25.58
N PRO A 124 0.03 -10.19 25.03
CA PRO A 124 -0.61 -10.48 23.75
C PRO A 124 -2.10 -10.09 23.70
N LEU A 125 -2.80 -10.08 24.83
CA LEU A 125 -4.23 -9.76 24.87
C LEU A 125 -4.50 -8.26 25.08
N SER A 126 -3.45 -7.45 25.18
CA SER A 126 -3.53 -6.00 25.36
C SER A 126 -4.46 -5.36 24.35
N ARG A 127 -5.23 -4.38 24.83
CA ARG A 127 -6.10 -3.49 24.03
C ARG A 127 -5.49 -2.10 23.86
N ARG A 128 -4.17 -1.99 24.08
CA ARG A 128 -3.41 -0.72 24.13
C ARG A 128 -2.38 -0.59 23.01
N ALA A 129 -2.34 -1.55 22.09
CA ALA A 129 -1.38 -1.59 20.99
C ALA A 129 -1.86 -0.70 19.82
N VAL A 130 -1.69 0.61 19.99
CA VAL A 130 -2.26 1.65 19.12
C VAL A 130 -1.15 2.56 18.58
N ALA A 131 -1.27 2.95 17.31
CA ALA A 131 -0.49 4.04 16.72
C ALA A 131 -1.44 5.15 16.24
N SER A 132 -1.10 6.40 16.53
CA SER A 132 -1.81 7.58 16.02
C SER A 132 -1.16 8.06 14.72
N ILE A 133 -1.98 8.31 13.70
CA ILE A 133 -1.55 8.91 12.43
C ILE A 133 -1.99 10.37 12.40
N TYR A 134 -3.28 10.68 12.55
CA TYR A 134 -3.73 12.07 12.63
C TYR A 134 -3.23 12.68 13.94
N ASP A 135 -2.59 13.84 13.84
CA ASP A 135 -1.94 14.53 14.96
C ASP A 135 -2.52 15.94 15.08
N PRO A 136 -3.34 16.22 16.12
CA PRO A 136 -3.90 17.54 16.35
C PRO A 136 -2.88 18.69 16.38
N ASP A 137 -1.69 18.45 16.91
CA ASP A 137 -0.65 19.49 17.03
C ASP A 137 -0.11 19.89 15.65
N ARG A 138 -0.07 18.92 14.72
CA ARG A 138 0.42 19.14 13.37
C ARG A 138 -0.70 19.53 12.42
N ASP A 139 -1.84 18.86 12.47
CA ASP A 139 -2.84 18.76 11.38
C ASP A 139 -4.01 19.75 11.44
N PHE A 140 -4.11 20.56 12.50
CA PHE A 140 -5.05 21.70 12.52
C PHE A 140 -4.46 22.93 11.82
N VAL A 141 -4.12 22.76 10.55
CA VAL A 141 -3.50 23.79 9.69
C VAL A 141 -4.14 23.78 8.30
N GLU A 142 -4.00 24.88 7.57
CA GLU A 142 -4.23 24.88 6.13
C GLU A 142 -3.01 24.25 5.44
N SER A 143 -3.24 23.18 4.70
CA SER A 143 -2.20 22.43 4.00
C SER A 143 -2.82 21.69 2.83
N ARG A 144 -2.01 21.46 1.80
CA ARG A 144 -2.38 20.57 0.68
C ARG A 144 -2.58 19.13 1.15
N ASP A 145 -1.97 18.79 2.28
CA ASP A 145 -1.79 17.40 2.69
C ASP A 145 -1.97 17.19 4.19
N ILE A 146 -3.14 16.64 4.52
CA ILE A 146 -3.56 16.24 5.87
C ILE A 146 -3.85 14.74 5.81
N PRO A 147 -3.32 13.91 6.72
CA PRO A 147 -3.50 12.46 6.66
C PRO A 147 -4.97 12.10 6.71
N CYS A 148 -5.35 11.12 5.89
CA CYS A 148 -6.73 10.64 5.83
C CYS A 148 -6.98 9.51 6.84
N ASN A 149 -5.93 8.79 7.25
CA ASN A 149 -5.97 7.77 8.30
C ASN A 149 -5.76 8.44 9.68
N ASN A 150 -6.55 8.03 10.68
CA ASN A 150 -6.49 8.59 12.03
C ASN A 150 -5.60 7.77 12.96
N TRP A 151 -5.80 6.45 12.99
CA TRP A 151 -5.10 5.55 13.91
C TRP A 151 -5.11 4.12 13.38
N LEU A 152 -4.15 3.34 13.88
CA LEU A 152 -4.00 1.91 13.71
C LEU A 152 -4.11 1.24 15.08
N HIS A 153 -4.86 0.14 15.18
CA HIS A 153 -4.99 -0.63 16.41
C HIS A 153 -4.79 -2.12 16.12
N PHE A 154 -3.83 -2.71 16.81
CA PHE A 154 -3.45 -4.10 16.66
C PHE A 154 -4.06 -4.94 17.79
N LEU A 155 -4.75 -6.02 17.44
CA LEU A 155 -5.38 -6.93 18.40
C LEU A 155 -4.96 -8.36 18.11
N MET A 156 -4.26 -9.00 19.03
CA MET A 156 -3.91 -10.41 18.89
C MET A 156 -4.94 -11.30 19.60
N ARG A 157 -5.60 -12.21 18.87
CA ARG A 157 -6.57 -13.17 19.41
C ARG A 157 -6.33 -14.53 18.79
N ASP A 158 -6.34 -15.58 19.60
CA ASP A 158 -6.21 -16.97 19.14
C ASP A 158 -4.99 -17.19 18.21
N GLY A 159 -3.87 -16.55 18.53
CA GLY A 159 -2.63 -16.62 17.74
C GLY A 159 -2.65 -15.86 16.41
N HIS A 160 -3.69 -15.06 16.14
CA HIS A 160 -3.83 -14.22 14.95
C HIS A 160 -3.78 -12.73 15.32
N LEU A 161 -3.14 -11.92 14.50
CA LEU A 161 -3.09 -10.46 14.64
C LEU A 161 -4.09 -9.80 13.71
N ASP A 162 -5.03 -9.04 14.27
CA ASP A 162 -5.93 -8.19 13.49
C ASP A 162 -5.38 -6.76 13.47
N LEU A 163 -5.51 -6.09 12.32
CA LEU A 163 -5.22 -4.66 12.17
C LEU A 163 -6.52 -3.91 11.93
N HIS A 164 -6.87 -3.02 12.86
CA HIS A 164 -7.98 -2.08 12.73
C HIS A 164 -7.46 -0.71 12.31
N VAL A 165 -8.01 -0.16 11.25
CA VAL A 165 -7.70 1.17 10.73
C VAL A 165 -8.96 2.01 10.84
N ALA A 166 -8.88 3.21 11.43
CA ALA A 166 -9.91 4.22 11.19
C ALA A 166 -9.36 5.36 10.35
N ALA A 167 -10.12 5.72 9.33
CA ALA A 167 -9.86 6.83 8.45
C ALA A 167 -11.05 7.81 8.49
N ARG A 168 -10.74 9.11 8.53
CA ARG A 168 -11.72 10.19 8.49
C ARG A 168 -12.25 10.39 7.07
N SER A 169 -11.49 9.94 6.08
CA SER A 169 -11.76 10.16 4.66
C SER A 169 -11.02 9.09 3.86
N THR A 170 -11.65 8.52 2.84
CA THR A 170 -11.05 7.49 1.99
C THR A 170 -11.57 7.62 0.58
N ASP A 171 -10.69 8.06 -0.32
CA ASP A 171 -10.90 7.94 -1.76
C ASP A 171 -10.88 6.44 -2.11
N ILE A 172 -12.01 5.87 -2.52
CA ILE A 172 -12.11 4.44 -2.87
C ILE A 172 -11.23 4.10 -4.08
N TRP A 173 -11.06 5.06 -5.00
CA TRP A 173 -10.30 4.88 -6.22
C TRP A 173 -8.81 4.99 -5.96
N TRP A 174 -8.29 6.10 -5.45
CA TRP A 174 -6.83 6.25 -5.24
C TRP A 174 -6.34 5.85 -3.85
N GLY A 175 -7.11 6.12 -2.81
CA GLY A 175 -6.72 5.83 -1.43
C GLY A 175 -6.81 4.34 -1.14
N PHE A 176 -8.03 3.80 -1.05
CA PHE A 176 -8.27 2.41 -0.65
C PHE A 176 -7.60 1.40 -1.58
N SER A 177 -7.94 1.43 -2.87
CA SER A 177 -7.45 0.43 -3.84
C SER A 177 -6.09 0.73 -4.47
N GLY A 178 -5.54 1.92 -4.20
CA GLY A 178 -4.22 2.32 -4.68
C GLY A 178 -3.12 2.03 -3.68
N ILE A 179 -3.26 2.52 -2.44
CA ILE A 179 -2.19 2.40 -1.44
C ILE A 179 -2.68 1.87 -0.09
N ASN A 180 -3.73 2.42 0.51
CA ASN A 180 -4.08 2.15 1.91
C ASN A 180 -4.32 0.66 2.18
N ALA A 181 -5.08 -0.05 1.34
CA ALA A 181 -5.29 -1.48 1.55
C ALA A 181 -3.99 -2.29 1.33
N PHE A 182 -3.15 -1.88 0.39
CA PHE A 182 -1.87 -2.53 0.12
C PHE A 182 -0.90 -2.36 1.28
N GLU A 183 -0.66 -1.12 1.73
CA GLU A 183 0.31 -0.81 2.78
C GLU A 183 -0.12 -1.38 4.13
N TRP A 184 -1.42 -1.39 4.45
CA TRP A 184 -1.90 -1.91 5.74
C TRP A 184 -1.94 -3.43 5.78
N THR A 185 -2.25 -4.09 4.67
CA THR A 185 -2.10 -5.55 4.62
C THR A 185 -0.63 -5.98 4.67
N LEU A 186 0.29 -5.23 4.04
CA LEU A 186 1.72 -5.46 4.16
C LEU A 186 2.22 -5.22 5.60
N LEU A 187 1.85 -4.10 6.21
CA LEU A 187 2.21 -3.79 7.60
C LEU A 187 1.70 -4.87 8.55
N LEU A 188 0.48 -5.36 8.34
CA LEU A 188 -0.06 -6.45 9.13
C LEU A 188 0.76 -7.75 8.99
N GLU A 189 1.21 -8.09 7.77
CA GLU A 189 2.10 -9.24 7.55
C GLU A 189 3.44 -9.06 8.30
N VAL A 190 4.06 -7.89 8.17
CA VAL A 190 5.34 -7.55 8.83
C VAL A 190 5.22 -7.62 10.35
N MET A 191 4.19 -6.98 10.93
CA MET A 191 3.96 -6.97 12.37
C MET A 191 3.66 -8.39 12.90
N SER A 192 2.96 -9.21 12.12
CA SER A 192 2.70 -10.61 12.49
C SER A 192 3.99 -11.43 12.56
N ARG A 193 4.92 -11.24 11.61
CA ARG A 193 6.24 -11.89 11.64
C ARG A 193 7.05 -11.50 12.88
N TRP A 194 7.06 -10.21 13.22
CA TRP A 194 7.78 -9.69 14.39
C TRP A 194 7.20 -10.12 15.73
N LEU A 195 5.89 -10.38 15.76
CA LEU A 195 5.16 -10.88 16.93
C LEU A 195 5.10 -12.42 16.98
N ARG A 196 5.61 -13.11 15.95
CA ARG A 196 5.59 -14.57 15.82
C ARG A 196 4.19 -15.15 15.92
N CYS A 197 3.25 -14.52 15.25
CA CYS A 197 1.85 -14.93 15.17
C CYS A 197 1.38 -15.00 13.71
N MET A 198 0.19 -15.55 13.48
CA MET A 198 -0.40 -15.58 12.16
C MET A 198 -1.01 -14.21 11.83
N PRO A 199 -0.97 -13.76 10.56
CA PRO A 199 -1.79 -12.63 10.14
C PRO A 199 -3.27 -13.01 10.23
N GLY A 200 -4.06 -12.16 10.89
CA GLY A 200 -5.52 -12.22 10.92
C GLY A 200 -6.11 -11.34 9.83
N ARG A 201 -7.09 -10.51 10.20
CA ARG A 201 -7.84 -9.66 9.26
C ARG A 201 -7.41 -8.19 9.30
N LEU A 202 -7.59 -7.52 8.16
CA LEU A 202 -7.64 -6.07 8.09
C LEU A 202 -9.09 -5.62 8.27
N VAL A 203 -9.34 -4.72 9.23
CA VAL A 203 -10.64 -4.09 9.45
C VAL A 203 -10.50 -2.59 9.22
N PHE A 204 -11.05 -2.09 8.13
CA PHE A 204 -10.93 -0.71 7.70
C PHE A 204 -12.24 0.04 7.90
N PHE A 205 -12.27 0.97 8.85
CA PHE A 205 -13.37 1.90 9.07
C PHE A 205 -13.10 3.20 8.32
N SER A 206 -14.01 3.59 7.43
CA SER A 206 -14.01 4.89 6.77
C SER A 206 -15.20 5.73 7.21
N SER A 207 -14.93 6.91 7.77
CA SER A 207 -15.99 7.87 8.13
C SER A 207 -16.66 8.44 6.88
N SER A 208 -15.87 8.70 5.82
CA SER A 208 -16.28 9.20 4.51
C SER A 208 -15.58 8.37 3.44
N LEU A 209 -16.30 7.39 2.87
CA LEU A 209 -15.84 6.62 1.73
C LEU A 209 -16.41 7.25 0.47
N HIS A 210 -15.54 7.74 -0.42
CA HIS A 210 -16.00 8.55 -1.54
C HIS A 210 -15.29 8.23 -2.85
N LEU A 211 -15.98 8.50 -3.95
CA LEU A 211 -15.46 8.48 -5.31
C LEU A 211 -15.52 9.90 -5.86
N TYR A 212 -14.39 10.41 -6.34
CA TYR A 212 -14.34 11.71 -7.00
C TYR A 212 -14.92 11.67 -8.42
N GLU A 213 -15.55 12.77 -8.85
CA GLU A 213 -16.20 12.89 -10.15
C GLU A 213 -15.25 12.57 -11.31
N ARG A 214 -13.98 12.98 -11.24
CA ARG A 214 -12.94 12.65 -12.22
C ARG A 214 -12.75 11.14 -12.45
N HIS A 215 -13.33 10.29 -11.61
CA HIS A 215 -13.27 8.84 -11.70
C HIS A 215 -14.61 8.18 -12.03
N PHE A 216 -15.72 8.91 -12.18
CA PHE A 216 -17.05 8.35 -12.44
C PHE A 216 -17.09 7.52 -13.73
N ASP A 217 -16.57 8.05 -14.84
CA ASP A 217 -16.59 7.35 -16.13
C ASP A 217 -15.73 6.09 -16.10
N ARG A 218 -14.57 6.14 -15.44
CA ARG A 218 -13.69 4.97 -15.29
C ARG A 218 -14.30 3.91 -14.38
N ALA A 219 -14.90 4.32 -13.27
CA ALA A 219 -15.64 3.43 -12.39
C ALA A 219 -16.80 2.76 -13.12
N SER A 220 -17.56 3.52 -13.92
CA SER A 220 -18.69 2.99 -14.69
C SER A 220 -18.24 1.94 -15.71
N ARG A 221 -17.14 2.18 -16.43
CA ARG A 221 -16.55 1.18 -17.35
C ARG A 221 -16.04 -0.06 -16.64
N LEU A 222 -15.36 0.11 -15.51
CA LEU A 222 -14.88 -1.00 -14.68
C LEU A 222 -16.04 -1.88 -14.18
N LEU A 223 -17.11 -1.26 -13.66
CA LEU A 223 -18.27 -2.00 -13.18
C LEU A 223 -19.05 -2.68 -14.33
N ALA A 224 -19.13 -2.04 -15.50
CA ALA A 224 -19.79 -2.59 -16.67
C ALA A 224 -19.05 -3.80 -17.27
N SER A 225 -17.72 -3.90 -17.10
CA SER A 225 -16.97 -5.08 -17.57
C SER A 225 -17.20 -6.34 -16.73
N GLN A 226 -18.02 -6.25 -15.67
CA GLN A 226 -18.34 -7.34 -14.73
C GLN A 226 -17.11 -8.20 -14.38
N PRO A 227 -16.01 -7.57 -13.91
CA PRO A 227 -14.79 -8.30 -13.65
C PRO A 227 -15.05 -9.32 -12.53
N SER A 228 -14.75 -10.58 -12.81
CA SER A 228 -14.69 -11.59 -11.76
C SER A 228 -13.36 -11.42 -11.05
N PRO A 229 -13.33 -11.20 -9.72
CA PRO A 229 -12.09 -11.24 -8.98
C PRO A 229 -11.37 -12.55 -9.29
N ALA A 230 -10.08 -12.49 -9.62
CA ALA A 230 -9.31 -13.71 -9.87
C ALA A 230 -9.39 -14.64 -8.65
N ALA A 231 -9.29 -15.96 -8.85
CA ALA A 231 -9.19 -16.89 -7.73
C ALA A 231 -8.03 -16.44 -6.83
N SER A 232 -8.27 -16.39 -5.51
CA SER A 232 -7.18 -16.08 -4.59
C SER A 232 -6.25 -17.27 -4.56
N ASP A 233 -5.08 -17.15 -5.16
CA ASP A 233 -3.95 -17.98 -4.82
C ASP A 233 -2.94 -17.13 -4.04
N ALA A 234 -3.14 -17.08 -2.72
CA ALA A 234 -2.05 -16.77 -1.80
C ALA A 234 -0.93 -17.82 -1.88
N THR A 235 -1.24 -18.99 -2.46
CA THR A 235 -0.33 -20.08 -2.77
C THR A 235 0.74 -19.59 -3.75
N GLY A 236 2.00 -19.57 -3.29
CA GLY A 236 3.15 -19.14 -4.11
C GLY A 236 3.48 -17.65 -4.05
N GLN A 237 2.72 -16.81 -3.33
CA GLN A 237 3.15 -15.43 -3.11
C GLN A 237 4.35 -15.36 -2.15
N PRO A 238 5.35 -14.51 -2.44
CA PRO A 238 6.44 -14.22 -1.52
C PRO A 238 5.90 -13.76 -0.16
N GLN A 239 6.53 -14.21 0.91
CA GLN A 239 6.13 -13.90 2.28
C GLN A 239 7.26 -13.17 2.98
N PHE A 240 6.88 -12.24 3.85
CA PHE A 240 7.83 -11.55 4.71
C PHE A 240 8.35 -12.51 5.79
N ASP A 241 9.68 -12.58 5.93
CA ASP A 241 10.35 -13.51 6.83
C ASP A 241 11.51 -12.89 7.64
N THR A 242 11.70 -11.58 7.58
CA THR A 242 12.73 -10.90 8.37
C THR A 242 12.31 -10.77 9.84
N ASP A 243 13.16 -11.26 10.74
CA ASP A 243 12.96 -11.10 12.19
C ASP A 243 13.11 -9.63 12.62
N TRP A 244 12.50 -9.28 13.76
CA TRP A 244 12.49 -7.90 14.28
C TRP A 244 13.92 -7.35 14.46
N GLU A 245 14.82 -8.21 14.95
CA GLU A 245 16.19 -7.86 15.27
C GLU A 245 17.03 -7.55 14.01
N ASP A 246 16.72 -8.19 12.88
CA ASP A 246 17.41 -8.03 11.59
C ASP A 246 16.77 -6.96 10.70
N ALA A 247 15.55 -6.53 11.02
CA ALA A 247 14.77 -5.60 10.22
C ALA A 247 15.52 -4.30 9.88
N PRO A 248 16.24 -3.61 10.79
CA PRO A 248 16.98 -2.40 10.44
C PRO A 248 18.04 -2.64 9.34
N ALA A 249 18.73 -3.78 9.37
CA ALA A 249 19.73 -4.12 8.37
C ALA A 249 19.08 -4.45 7.02
N ALA A 250 17.98 -5.22 7.02
CA ALA A 250 17.23 -5.54 5.82
C ALA A 250 16.65 -4.28 5.14
N TRP A 251 16.14 -3.32 5.91
CA TRP A 251 15.64 -2.05 5.39
C TRP A 251 16.75 -1.19 4.77
N ALA A 252 17.90 -1.09 5.45
CA ALA A 252 19.05 -0.36 4.93
C ALA A 252 19.56 -0.99 3.62
N GLU A 253 19.62 -2.31 3.56
CA GLU A 253 20.04 -3.03 2.36
C GLU A 253 19.06 -2.84 1.20
N TRP A 254 17.75 -2.98 1.46
CA TRP A 254 16.72 -2.76 0.43
C TRP A 254 16.79 -1.34 -0.12
N MET A 255 16.94 -0.33 0.74
CA MET A 255 17.08 1.07 0.33
C MET A 255 18.38 1.35 -0.45
N ARG A 256 19.48 0.67 -0.10
CA ARG A 256 20.74 0.76 -0.84
C ARG A 256 20.60 0.18 -2.25
N LEU A 257 19.98 -1.00 -2.37
CA LEU A 257 19.72 -1.64 -3.65
C LEU A 257 18.79 -0.78 -4.52
N GLU A 258 17.71 -0.25 -3.94
CA GLU A 258 16.78 0.66 -4.64
C GLU A 258 17.52 1.87 -5.20
N ALA A 259 18.38 2.51 -4.40
CA ALA A 259 19.12 3.68 -4.82
C ALA A 259 20.09 3.37 -5.96
N GLY A 260 20.77 2.22 -5.90
CA GLY A 260 21.64 1.73 -6.98
C GLY A 260 20.86 1.53 -8.28
N ILE A 261 19.73 0.82 -8.20
CA ILE A 261 18.85 0.56 -9.34
C ILE A 261 18.33 1.86 -9.96
N ARG A 262 17.78 2.76 -9.13
CA ARG A 262 17.26 4.06 -9.59
C ARG A 262 18.35 4.94 -10.21
N SER A 263 19.61 4.75 -9.84
CA SER A 263 20.75 5.43 -10.47
C SER A 263 21.21 4.82 -11.81
N GLY A 264 20.54 3.74 -12.26
CA GLY A 264 20.79 3.09 -13.54
C GLY A 264 21.61 1.80 -13.47
N GLN A 265 21.83 1.24 -12.28
CA GLN A 265 22.52 -0.05 -12.12
C GLN A 265 21.51 -1.21 -12.25
N ASP A 266 21.90 -2.33 -12.83
CA ASP A 266 21.09 -3.54 -12.82
C ASP A 266 21.23 -4.26 -11.46
N LEU A 267 20.15 -4.84 -10.93
CA LEU A 267 20.19 -5.60 -9.68
C LEU A 267 21.24 -6.73 -9.72
N ALA A 268 21.46 -7.39 -10.85
CA ALA A 268 22.45 -8.46 -10.98
C ALA A 268 23.90 -7.97 -10.86
N ALA A 269 24.13 -6.66 -11.02
CA ALA A 269 25.45 -6.03 -10.84
C ALA A 269 25.68 -5.52 -9.41
N LEU A 270 24.65 -5.59 -8.55
CA LEU A 270 24.73 -5.17 -7.15
C LEU A 270 24.92 -6.40 -6.26
N ASP A 271 25.84 -6.29 -5.30
CA ASP A 271 25.91 -7.28 -4.21
C ASP A 271 24.57 -7.25 -3.46
N CYS A 272 23.81 -8.34 -3.47
CA CYS A 272 22.51 -8.42 -2.81
C CYS A 272 22.59 -9.41 -1.65
N ASN A 273 22.43 -8.89 -0.42
CA ASN A 273 22.45 -9.71 0.79
C ASN A 273 21.05 -9.94 1.39
N LEU A 274 19.98 -9.58 0.66
CA LEU A 274 18.62 -9.84 1.09
C LEU A 274 18.33 -11.34 1.05
N THR A 275 17.76 -11.86 2.12
CA THR A 275 17.32 -13.27 2.23
C THR A 275 15.81 -13.39 2.37
N ASP A 276 15.12 -12.30 2.73
CA ASP A 276 13.67 -12.25 2.86
C ASP A 276 12.99 -12.42 1.49
N PRO A 277 12.12 -13.42 1.32
CA PRO A 277 11.48 -13.70 0.04
C PRO A 277 10.67 -12.52 -0.50
N LEU A 278 9.94 -11.81 0.36
CA LEU A 278 9.12 -10.67 -0.05
C LEU A 278 10.00 -9.47 -0.43
N LEU A 279 11.06 -9.19 0.33
CA LEU A 279 11.96 -8.08 0.00
C LEU A 279 12.74 -8.33 -1.28
N LEU A 280 13.14 -9.58 -1.52
CA LEU A 280 13.73 -10.01 -2.80
C LEU A 280 12.76 -9.83 -3.96
N ALA A 281 11.49 -10.23 -3.79
CA ALA A 281 10.49 -10.02 -4.82
C ALA A 281 10.22 -8.53 -5.10
N TYR A 282 10.16 -7.71 -4.04
CA TYR A 282 9.94 -6.27 -4.17
C TYR A 282 11.13 -5.57 -4.79
N ILE A 283 12.38 -5.93 -4.48
CA ILE A 283 13.53 -5.30 -5.12
C ILE A 283 13.64 -5.69 -6.60
N ARG A 284 13.27 -6.92 -6.97
CA ARG A 284 13.14 -7.34 -8.39
C ARG A 284 12.05 -6.55 -9.13
N MET A 285 10.95 -6.22 -8.45
CA MET A 285 9.93 -5.33 -9.02
C MET A 285 10.47 -3.93 -9.29
N ILE A 286 11.29 -3.39 -8.37
CA ILE A 286 11.94 -2.09 -8.57
C ILE A 286 12.92 -2.13 -9.74
N ASP A 287 13.71 -3.20 -9.86
CA ASP A 287 14.62 -3.43 -10.98
C ASP A 287 13.89 -3.54 -12.33
N LEU A 288 12.77 -4.29 -12.36
CA LEU A 288 11.89 -4.37 -13.53
C LEU A 288 11.33 -3.00 -13.92
N TYR A 289 10.85 -2.21 -12.94
CA TYR A 289 10.32 -0.88 -13.18
C TYR A 289 11.35 0.03 -13.85
N TRP A 290 12.55 0.14 -13.27
CA TRP A 290 13.60 1.01 -13.79
C TRP A 290 14.19 0.53 -15.12
N SER A 291 14.25 -0.79 -15.34
CA SER A 291 14.57 -1.36 -16.65
C SER A 291 13.58 -0.90 -17.72
N ALA A 292 12.28 -0.93 -17.41
CA ALA A 292 11.24 -0.46 -18.32
C ALA A 292 11.30 1.07 -18.54
N GLN A 293 11.52 1.87 -17.49
CA GLN A 293 11.68 3.33 -17.60
C GLN A 293 12.91 3.72 -18.44
N SER A 294 13.96 2.90 -18.40
CA SER A 294 15.19 3.11 -19.18
C SER A 294 15.09 2.61 -20.62
N GLY A 295 13.94 2.06 -21.03
CA GLY A 295 13.72 1.56 -22.39
C GLY A 295 14.42 0.23 -22.69
N ALA A 296 14.57 -0.66 -21.70
CA ALA A 296 15.11 -1.99 -21.94
C ALA A 296 14.29 -2.79 -22.96
N GLU A 297 14.96 -3.66 -23.72
CA GLU A 297 14.33 -4.52 -24.72
C GLU A 297 13.23 -5.41 -24.10
N PRO A 298 12.12 -5.68 -24.82
CA PRO A 298 11.01 -6.50 -24.31
C PRO A 298 11.45 -7.85 -23.74
N SER A 299 12.44 -8.52 -24.36
CA SER A 299 12.97 -9.79 -23.88
C SER A 299 13.59 -9.70 -22.48
N VAL A 300 14.26 -8.58 -22.17
CA VAL A 300 14.86 -8.35 -20.84
C VAL A 300 13.77 -8.17 -19.78
N LEU A 301 12.69 -7.46 -20.14
CA LEU A 301 11.54 -7.28 -19.25
C LEU A 301 10.81 -8.61 -19.02
N ASP A 302 10.68 -9.43 -20.05
CA ASP A 302 10.08 -10.77 -19.96
C ASP A 302 10.91 -11.70 -19.06
N ASP A 303 12.23 -11.71 -19.19
CA ASP A 303 13.12 -12.50 -18.32
C ASP A 303 12.96 -12.09 -16.85
N LYS A 304 12.98 -10.78 -16.55
CA LYS A 304 12.76 -10.25 -15.19
C LYS A 304 11.36 -10.57 -14.66
N LEU A 305 10.34 -10.59 -15.52
CA LEU A 305 8.99 -11.02 -15.15
C LEU A 305 8.90 -12.52 -14.84
N VAL A 306 9.67 -13.37 -15.52
CA VAL A 306 9.75 -14.81 -15.25
C VAL A 306 10.39 -15.06 -13.88
N GLU A 307 11.38 -14.27 -13.47
CA GLU A 307 12.02 -14.37 -12.15
C GLU A 307 11.08 -14.05 -10.97
N LEU A 308 9.97 -13.36 -11.22
CA LEU A 308 8.91 -13.09 -10.22
C LEU A 308 7.94 -14.27 -10.05
N GLY A 309 8.09 -15.32 -10.87
CA GLY A 309 7.25 -16.51 -10.87
C GLY A 309 5.81 -16.24 -11.31
N ASP A 310 4.98 -17.29 -11.25
CA ASP A 310 3.54 -17.17 -11.46
C ASP A 310 2.87 -16.67 -10.18
N SER A 311 2.86 -15.34 -10.02
CA SER A 311 2.33 -14.67 -8.84
C SER A 311 1.41 -13.52 -9.22
N ARG A 312 0.48 -13.18 -8.32
CA ARG A 312 -0.38 -12.00 -8.49
C ARG A 312 0.42 -10.69 -8.59
N LEU A 313 1.63 -10.68 -8.02
CA LEU A 313 2.59 -9.60 -8.15
C LEU A 313 3.08 -9.46 -9.61
N ALA A 314 3.48 -10.57 -10.25
CA ALA A 314 3.87 -10.58 -11.66
C ALA A 314 2.69 -10.19 -12.58
N ALA A 315 1.47 -10.64 -12.28
CA ALA A 315 0.28 -10.23 -13.01
C ALA A 315 0.02 -8.72 -12.94
N ALA A 316 0.20 -8.12 -11.75
CA ALA A 316 0.08 -6.68 -11.55
C ALA A 316 1.18 -5.90 -12.32
N ALA A 317 2.40 -6.44 -12.38
CA ALA A 317 3.49 -5.87 -13.16
C ALA A 317 3.18 -5.86 -14.66
N ARG A 318 2.70 -7.00 -15.20
CA ARG A 318 2.31 -7.13 -16.62
C ARG A 318 1.20 -6.14 -16.99
N GLU A 319 0.14 -6.04 -16.19
CA GLU A 319 -0.96 -5.09 -16.43
C GLU A 319 -0.44 -3.66 -16.56
N TYR A 320 0.45 -3.24 -15.65
CA TYR A 320 1.03 -1.91 -15.69
C TYR A 320 1.85 -1.68 -16.96
N LEU A 321 2.79 -2.59 -17.26
CA LEU A 321 3.76 -2.44 -18.34
C LEU A 321 3.11 -2.44 -19.72
N GLU A 322 2.22 -3.40 -20.00
CA GLU A 322 1.48 -3.51 -21.27
C GLU A 322 0.61 -2.28 -21.55
N ARG A 323 0.11 -1.64 -20.49
CA ARG A 323 -0.66 -0.40 -20.62
C ARG A 323 0.24 0.79 -20.97
N THR A 324 1.39 0.94 -20.34
CA THR A 324 2.34 2.03 -20.65
C THR A 324 2.89 1.94 -22.07
N GLN A 325 3.22 0.74 -22.56
CA GLN A 325 3.66 0.55 -23.94
C GLN A 325 2.57 0.98 -24.95
N ARG A 326 1.30 0.65 -24.68
CA ARG A 326 0.16 1.07 -25.51
C ARG A 326 -0.09 2.58 -25.52
N LEU A 327 0.39 3.33 -24.53
CA LEU A 327 0.27 4.79 -24.50
C LEU A 327 1.42 5.50 -25.22
N GLN A 328 2.50 4.79 -25.54
CA GLN A 328 3.67 5.29 -26.27
C GLN A 328 3.57 5.06 -27.79
N HIS A 329 2.59 4.28 -28.27
CA HIS A 329 2.28 4.00 -29.67
C HIS A 329 0.98 4.67 -30.12
#